data_AF-A0A538JHC4-F1
#
_entry.id   AF-A0A538JHC4-F1
#
_cell.length_a   1.000
_cell.length_b   1.000
_cell.length_c   1.000
_cell.angle_alpha   90.00
_cell.angle_beta   90.00
_cell.angle_gamma   90.00
#
_symmetry.space_group_name_H-M   'P 1'
#
loop_
_entity.id
_entity.type
_entity.pdbx_description
1 polymer ?
#
loop_
_entity_poly.entity_id
_entity_poly.type
_entity_poly.pdbx_seq_one_letter_code
_entity_poly.pdbx_strand_id
1 'polypeptide(L)'
;MNASKKPRRLPFLLGVVFLVTTGPVFAATIVGTPKNEVLRGTAMADKLYGGRGNDKRYGLAGNDLLVGGPGDDLLVGGPGRDTMQCGPGRDAVVATKGDNVAVDCEVLKGLPAPALSIGDAAAAEGGRRRVDHDVYGAPVG
;
A
#
# COMPACT_ATOMS: atom_id res chain seq x y z
N MET A 1 65.52 -34.05 5.43
CA MET A 1 64.19 -34.59 5.08
C MET A 1 63.13 -33.56 5.46
N ASN A 2 62.81 -32.61 4.58
CA ASN A 2 61.84 -31.55 4.87
C ASN A 2 60.49 -31.90 4.24
N ALA A 3 59.56 -32.41 5.05
CA ALA A 3 58.19 -32.64 4.63
C ALA A 3 57.44 -31.30 4.56
N SER A 4 57.38 -30.73 3.36
CA SER A 4 56.54 -29.57 3.04
C SER A 4 55.06 -29.97 3.14
N LYS A 5 54.42 -29.70 4.29
CA LYS A 5 52.96 -29.78 4.41
C LYS A 5 52.36 -28.59 3.67
N LYS A 6 52.10 -28.74 2.37
CA LYS A 6 51.26 -27.80 1.62
C LYS A 6 49.85 -27.80 2.23
N PRO A 7 49.26 -26.65 2.58
CA PRO A 7 47.89 -26.61 3.09
C PRO A 7 46.92 -27.02 1.97
N ARG A 8 46.13 -28.07 2.22
CA ARG A 8 45.01 -28.51 1.37
C ARG A 8 43.94 -27.42 1.41
N ARG A 9 43.73 -26.74 0.28
CA ARG A 9 42.55 -25.88 0.08
C ARG A 9 41.32 -26.80 0.01
N LEU A 10 40.43 -26.73 1.01
CA LEU A 10 39.09 -27.31 0.90
C LEU A 10 38.31 -26.49 -0.14
N PRO A 11 37.77 -27.10 -1.21
CA PRO A 11 36.86 -26.38 -2.08
C PRO A 11 35.55 -26.15 -1.32
N PHE A 12 35.21 -24.89 -1.06
CA PHE A 12 33.84 -24.52 -0.71
C PHE A 12 32.96 -24.88 -1.90
N LEU A 13 32.12 -25.89 -1.71
CA LEU A 13 31.15 -26.33 -2.69
C LEU A 13 30.17 -25.17 -2.95
N LEU A 14 30.11 -24.75 -4.20
CA LEU A 14 29.15 -23.82 -4.75
C LEU A 14 27.72 -24.31 -4.47
N GLY A 15 26.88 -23.49 -3.85
CA GLY A 15 25.43 -23.65 -3.94
C GLY A 15 24.68 -23.53 -2.62
N VAL A 16 23.95 -22.41 -2.51
CA VAL A 16 22.87 -22.13 -1.54
C VAL A 16 23.33 -21.77 -0.13
N VAL A 17 23.84 -20.54 0.00
CA VAL A 17 23.62 -19.77 1.24
C VAL A 17 22.14 -19.37 1.22
N PHE A 18 21.30 -20.04 2.01
CA PHE A 18 19.96 -19.52 2.30
C PHE A 18 20.14 -18.39 3.31
N LEU A 19 20.50 -17.21 2.82
CA LEU A 19 20.60 -16.02 3.65
C LEU A 19 19.16 -15.57 3.92
N VAL A 20 18.60 -15.99 5.06
CA VAL A 20 17.48 -15.25 5.64
C VAL A 20 18.09 -13.92 6.05
N THR A 21 18.00 -12.91 5.18
CA THR A 21 18.50 -11.58 5.47
C THR A 21 17.64 -11.00 6.58
N THR A 22 17.99 -11.24 7.84
CA THR A 22 17.51 -10.45 8.99
C THR A 22 18.19 -9.08 8.97
N GLY A 23 18.33 -8.48 7.79
CA GLY A 23 18.75 -7.10 7.66
C GLY A 23 17.63 -6.19 8.18
N PRO A 24 17.97 -4.97 8.62
CA PRO A 24 16.96 -4.00 9.00
C PRO A 24 15.97 -3.82 7.85
N VAL A 25 14.68 -4.00 8.14
CA VAL A 25 13.59 -3.67 7.23
C VAL A 25 13.44 -2.17 7.26
N PHE A 26 13.60 -1.51 6.11
CA PHE A 26 13.40 -0.07 5.98
C PHE A 26 12.09 0.20 5.26
N ALA A 27 11.55 1.40 5.50
CA ALA A 27 10.50 1.98 4.70
C ALA A 27 10.82 1.87 3.20
N ALA A 28 9.92 1.26 2.45
CA ALA A 28 9.99 1.08 1.02
C ALA A 28 9.32 2.26 0.29
N THR A 29 9.90 2.66 -0.84
CA THR A 29 9.22 3.48 -1.84
C THR A 29 9.09 2.64 -3.10
N ILE A 30 7.86 2.30 -3.46
CA ILE A 30 7.53 1.43 -4.59
C ILE A 30 6.72 2.26 -5.59
N VAL A 31 7.18 2.26 -6.84
CA VAL A 31 6.51 2.95 -7.95
C VAL A 31 6.20 1.90 -9.02
N GLY A 32 4.91 1.74 -9.30
CA GLY A 32 4.39 0.86 -10.33
C GLY A 32 4.53 1.46 -11.72
N THR A 33 4.12 0.66 -12.70
CA THR A 33 4.18 0.97 -14.13
C THR A 33 2.77 1.20 -14.67
N PRO A 34 2.59 1.52 -15.98
CA PRO A 34 1.26 1.61 -16.57
C PRO A 34 0.50 0.28 -16.74
N LYS A 35 0.98 -0.81 -16.13
CA LYS A 35 0.40 -2.15 -16.23
C LYS A 35 -0.27 -2.51 -14.91
N ASN A 36 -1.21 -3.45 -14.98
CA ASN A 36 -1.84 -4.03 -13.79
C ASN A 36 -0.82 -4.78 -12.94
N GLU A 37 -0.60 -4.32 -11.71
CA GLU A 37 0.46 -4.82 -10.83
C GLU A 37 -0.03 -5.21 -9.43
N VAL A 38 0.84 -5.93 -8.72
CA VAL A 38 0.66 -6.22 -7.29
C VAL A 38 1.85 -5.61 -6.56
N LEU A 39 1.59 -4.53 -5.83
CA LEU A 39 2.60 -3.84 -5.03
C LEU A 39 2.40 -4.19 -3.55
N ARG A 40 3.50 -4.56 -2.88
CA ARG A 40 3.49 -4.94 -1.47
C ARG A 40 4.58 -4.18 -0.73
N GLY A 41 4.18 -3.48 0.31
CA GLY A 41 5.06 -2.86 1.29
C GLY A 41 5.68 -3.89 2.23
N THR A 42 6.01 -3.42 3.41
CA THR A 42 6.78 -4.03 4.47
C THR A 42 6.06 -3.78 5.79
N ALA A 43 6.69 -4.03 6.94
CA ALA A 43 6.10 -3.70 8.24
C ALA A 43 6.38 -2.25 8.69
N MET A 44 6.98 -1.43 7.81
CA MET A 44 7.42 -0.06 8.08
C MET A 44 6.51 0.95 7.37
N ALA A 45 6.75 2.25 7.59
CA ALA A 45 5.99 3.32 6.94
C ALA A 45 6.38 3.51 5.47
N ASP A 46 5.61 2.94 4.56
CA ASP A 46 5.94 2.82 3.15
C ASP A 46 5.22 3.84 2.26
N LYS A 47 5.71 3.98 1.02
CA LYS A 47 5.08 4.77 -0.04
C LYS A 47 4.88 3.92 -1.27
N LEU A 48 3.63 3.63 -1.62
CA LEU A 48 3.26 2.80 -2.76
C LEU A 48 2.50 3.66 -3.77
N TYR A 49 3.05 3.84 -4.96
CA TYR A 49 2.42 4.54 -6.07
C TYR A 49 2.17 3.51 -7.18
N GLY A 50 0.96 3.30 -7.67
CA GLY A 50 0.76 2.31 -8.74
C GLY A 50 0.91 2.84 -10.15
N GLY A 51 0.53 4.08 -10.40
CA GLY A 51 0.63 4.63 -11.74
C GLY A 51 -0.66 4.41 -12.52
N ARG A 52 -0.60 3.84 -13.73
CA ARG A 52 -1.82 3.56 -14.51
C ARG A 52 -2.10 2.06 -14.49
N GLY A 53 -3.34 1.68 -14.70
CA GLY A 53 -3.75 0.28 -14.75
C GLY A 53 -4.53 -0.09 -13.51
N ASN A 54 -4.95 -1.35 -13.44
CA ASN A 54 -5.77 -1.87 -12.34
C ASN A 54 -4.85 -2.61 -11.36
N ASP A 55 -4.44 -1.94 -10.31
CA ASP A 55 -3.42 -2.45 -9.39
C ASP A 55 -4.00 -2.98 -8.09
N LYS A 56 -3.21 -3.80 -7.40
CA LYS A 56 -3.46 -4.21 -6.02
C LYS A 56 -2.30 -3.77 -5.15
N ARG A 57 -2.58 -2.96 -4.13
CA ARG A 57 -1.57 -2.40 -3.23
C ARG A 57 -1.85 -2.82 -1.80
N TYR A 58 -0.80 -3.30 -1.14
CA TYR A 58 -0.86 -3.75 0.25
C TYR A 58 0.23 -3.03 1.04
N GLY A 59 -0.16 -2.11 1.94
CA GLY A 59 0.75 -1.42 2.86
C GLY A 59 1.35 -2.38 3.87
N LEU A 60 0.51 -3.26 4.42
CA LEU A 60 0.78 -4.21 5.50
C LEU A 60 0.76 -3.49 6.86
N ALA A 61 1.83 -3.53 7.65
CA ALA A 61 1.83 -2.85 8.94
C ALA A 61 2.66 -1.58 8.79
N GLY A 62 2.29 -0.49 9.46
CA GLY A 62 2.99 0.77 9.31
C GLY A 62 2.02 1.91 9.10
N ASN A 63 2.57 3.12 8.95
CA ASN A 63 1.76 4.27 8.55
C ASN A 63 2.08 4.53 7.08
N ASP A 64 1.25 4.01 6.18
CA ASP A 64 1.60 3.93 4.77
C ASP A 64 0.95 5.04 3.96
N LEU A 65 1.57 5.39 2.83
CA LEU A 65 0.98 6.22 1.78
C LEU A 65 0.72 5.34 0.56
N LEU A 66 -0.55 5.11 0.21
CA LEU A 66 -0.95 4.34 -0.96
C LEU A 66 -1.60 5.28 -1.96
N VAL A 67 -1.03 5.39 -3.16
CA VAL A 67 -1.54 6.20 -4.26
C VAL A 67 -1.89 5.30 -5.43
N GLY A 68 -3.14 5.41 -5.86
CA GLY A 68 -3.70 4.73 -7.00
C GLY A 68 -3.17 5.22 -8.32
N GLY A 69 -3.74 6.33 -8.75
CA GLY A 69 -3.58 6.80 -10.10
C GLY A 69 -4.70 6.26 -10.98
N PRO A 70 -4.60 6.38 -12.31
CA PRO A 70 -5.73 6.02 -13.18
C PRO A 70 -5.93 4.51 -13.33
N GLY A 71 -7.17 4.05 -13.15
CA GLY A 71 -7.56 2.66 -13.31
C GLY A 71 -8.43 2.19 -12.15
N ASP A 72 -8.89 0.94 -12.20
CA ASP A 72 -9.68 0.36 -11.11
C ASP A 72 -8.75 -0.34 -10.12
N ASP A 73 -8.44 0.32 -9.01
CA ASP A 73 -7.45 -0.16 -8.05
C ASP A 73 -8.04 -0.79 -6.78
N LEU A 74 -7.26 -1.65 -6.14
CA LEU A 74 -7.49 -2.14 -4.78
C LEU A 74 -6.39 -1.65 -3.85
N LEU A 75 -6.73 -0.83 -2.86
CA LEU A 75 -5.80 -0.32 -1.85
C LEU A 75 -6.12 -0.96 -0.49
N VAL A 76 -5.16 -1.67 0.08
CA VAL A 76 -5.25 -2.30 1.40
C VAL A 76 -4.16 -1.69 2.27
N GLY A 77 -4.53 -0.83 3.22
CA GLY A 77 -3.60 -0.23 4.16
C GLY A 77 -2.98 -1.30 5.08
N GLY A 78 -3.84 -1.90 5.90
CA GLY A 78 -3.41 -2.81 6.97
C GLY A 78 -3.10 -2.02 8.25
N PRO A 79 -2.58 -2.65 9.32
CA PRO A 79 -2.52 -2.00 10.62
C PRO A 79 -1.63 -0.74 10.64
N GLY A 80 -2.19 0.35 11.15
CA GLY A 80 -1.51 1.64 11.33
C GLY A 80 -2.20 2.80 10.60
N ARG A 81 -1.68 4.01 10.74
CA ARG A 81 -2.34 5.22 10.24
C ARG A 81 -2.00 5.46 8.77
N ASP A 82 -2.84 4.95 7.89
CA ASP A 82 -2.62 5.04 6.45
C ASP A 82 -3.24 6.27 5.80
N THR A 83 -2.60 6.76 4.76
CA THR A 83 -3.14 7.74 3.82
C THR A 83 -3.31 7.06 2.47
N MET A 84 -4.55 7.05 1.96
CA MET A 84 -4.89 6.40 0.71
C MET A 84 -5.51 7.40 -0.26
N GLN A 85 -4.93 7.53 -1.44
CA GLN A 85 -5.44 8.34 -2.54
C GLN A 85 -5.73 7.43 -3.71
N CYS A 86 -6.98 7.33 -4.16
CA CYS A 86 -7.30 6.40 -5.24
C CYS A 86 -6.98 6.97 -6.63
N GLY A 87 -7.32 8.25 -6.88
CA GLY A 87 -7.29 8.77 -8.24
C GLY A 87 -8.55 8.38 -9.04
N PRO A 88 -8.52 8.51 -10.38
CA PRO A 88 -9.69 8.28 -11.21
C PRO A 88 -9.89 6.80 -11.56
N GLY A 89 -11.09 6.29 -11.29
CA GLY A 89 -11.46 4.91 -11.58
C GLY A 89 -12.52 4.39 -10.63
N ARG A 90 -12.82 3.09 -10.69
CA ARG A 90 -13.66 2.40 -9.72
C ARG A 90 -12.79 1.66 -8.71
N ASP A 91 -12.40 2.38 -7.67
CA ASP A 91 -11.46 1.87 -6.69
C ASP A 91 -12.15 1.19 -5.50
N ALA A 92 -11.45 0.26 -4.89
CA ALA A 92 -11.83 -0.40 -3.66
C ALA A 92 -10.77 -0.16 -2.58
N VAL A 93 -11.22 0.23 -1.39
CA VAL A 93 -10.33 0.51 -0.25
C VAL A 93 -10.67 -0.40 0.93
N VAL A 94 -9.62 -0.99 1.51
CA VAL A 94 -9.71 -1.80 2.73
C VAL A 94 -8.79 -1.18 3.78
N ALA A 95 -9.42 -0.68 4.85
CA ALA A 95 -8.76 -0.14 6.04
C ALA A 95 -8.99 -1.08 7.23
N THR A 96 -7.98 -1.27 8.08
CA THR A 96 -8.14 -2.03 9.32
C THR A 96 -8.70 -1.18 10.45
N LYS A 97 -9.29 -1.86 11.44
CA LYS A 97 -10.02 -1.24 12.56
C LYS A 97 -9.05 -0.62 13.57
N GLY A 98 -9.31 0.61 13.98
CA GLY A 98 -8.49 1.35 14.98
C GLY A 98 -7.50 2.34 14.34
N ASP A 99 -7.45 2.35 13.02
CA ASP A 99 -6.54 3.16 12.24
C ASP A 99 -7.17 4.49 11.88
N ASN A 100 -6.42 5.59 12.09
CA ASN A 100 -6.78 6.89 11.53
C ASN A 100 -6.42 6.85 10.05
N VAL A 101 -7.34 6.34 9.24
CA VAL A 101 -7.15 6.27 7.80
C VAL A 101 -7.72 7.51 7.13
N ALA A 102 -6.86 8.24 6.41
CA ALA A 102 -7.28 9.33 5.54
C ALA A 102 -7.47 8.79 4.13
N VAL A 103 -8.71 8.68 3.67
CA VAL A 103 -9.05 8.22 2.31
C VAL A 103 -9.52 9.41 1.48
N ASP A 104 -8.78 9.71 0.41
CA ASP A 104 -9.15 10.69 -0.63
C ASP A 104 -9.37 9.98 -1.96
N CYS A 105 -10.61 9.53 -2.17
CA CYS A 105 -11.03 8.80 -3.37
C CYS A 105 -12.27 9.47 -3.95
N GLU A 106 -12.12 10.14 -5.09
CA GLU A 106 -13.17 10.92 -5.76
C GLU A 106 -14.43 10.10 -6.08
N VAL A 107 -14.34 8.76 -6.11
CA VAL A 107 -15.40 7.84 -6.58
C VAL A 107 -15.92 6.88 -5.50
N LEU A 108 -15.98 7.30 -4.23
CA LEU A 108 -16.86 6.62 -3.25
C LEU A 108 -18.34 7.05 -3.36
N LYS A 109 -18.70 7.95 -4.30
CA LYS A 109 -20.02 8.59 -4.39
C LYS A 109 -21.13 7.82 -5.15
N GLY A 110 -20.91 6.59 -5.60
CA GLY A 110 -21.94 5.92 -6.42
C GLY A 110 -21.84 4.42 -6.65
N LEU A 111 -21.07 3.69 -5.85
CA LEU A 111 -20.89 2.24 -6.04
C LEU A 111 -21.74 1.44 -5.06
N PRO A 112 -22.49 0.41 -5.51
CA PRO A 112 -23.07 -0.57 -4.58
C PRO A 112 -21.93 -1.27 -3.83
N ALA A 113 -22.11 -1.49 -2.52
CA ALA A 113 -21.15 -2.17 -1.63
C ALA A 113 -20.56 -3.41 -2.32
N PRO A 114 -19.21 -3.53 -2.41
CA PRO A 114 -18.29 -3.47 -1.28
C PRO A 114 -17.14 -2.44 -1.44
N ALA A 115 -17.39 -1.27 -2.05
CA ALA A 115 -16.34 -0.28 -2.38
C ALA A 115 -15.56 0.26 -1.15
N LEU A 116 -16.11 0.11 0.05
CA LEU A 116 -15.42 0.36 1.31
C LEU A 116 -15.75 -0.78 2.29
N SER A 117 -14.76 -1.63 2.56
CA SER A 117 -14.87 -2.68 3.59
C SER A 117 -14.01 -2.26 4.79
N ILE A 118 -14.62 -1.57 5.74
CA ILE A 118 -14.05 -1.39 7.09
C ILE A 118 -14.57 -2.59 7.90
N GLY A 119 -13.68 -3.51 8.29
CA GLY A 119 -14.06 -4.71 9.03
C GLY A 119 -14.85 -4.39 10.32
N ASP A 120 -16.07 -4.90 10.41
CA ASP A 120 -17.03 -4.92 11.52
C ASP A 120 -17.05 -3.73 12.52
N ALA A 121 -18.04 -2.87 12.26
CA ALA A 121 -18.81 -2.03 13.19
C ALA A 121 -18.12 -0.81 13.83
N ALA A 122 -18.40 0.40 13.31
CA ALA A 122 -19.47 1.26 13.84
C ALA A 122 -19.42 2.66 13.21
N ALA A 123 -20.55 3.05 12.61
CA ALA A 123 -21.06 4.41 12.54
C ALA A 123 -20.11 5.53 12.07
N ALA A 124 -20.33 5.94 10.82
CA ALA A 124 -20.35 7.36 10.50
C ALA A 124 -21.42 8.07 11.37
N GLU A 125 -21.12 8.34 12.64
CA GLU A 125 -21.82 9.29 13.50
C GLU A 125 -20.79 9.86 14.48
N GLY A 126 -20.59 11.18 14.47
CA GLY A 126 -19.90 11.87 15.56
C GLY A 126 -18.50 12.43 15.26
N GLY A 127 -18.26 12.96 14.06
CA GLY A 127 -17.00 13.66 13.75
C GLY A 127 -17.20 14.73 12.69
N ARG A 128 -18.05 15.72 12.99
CA ARG A 128 -18.31 16.90 12.14
C ARG A 128 -17.00 17.53 11.66
N ARG A 129 -16.56 17.23 10.44
CA ARG A 129 -15.90 18.22 9.61
C ARG A 129 -16.89 18.55 8.51
N ARG A 130 -17.54 19.70 8.69
CA ARG A 130 -18.47 20.26 7.74
C ARG A 130 -17.82 20.19 6.36
N VAL A 131 -18.45 19.41 5.47
CA VAL A 131 -18.39 19.77 4.07
C VAL A 131 -19.34 20.96 4.01
N ASP A 132 -18.80 22.14 4.36
CA ASP A 132 -19.48 23.38 4.02
C ASP A 132 -19.60 23.33 2.49
N HIS A 133 -20.83 23.08 2.09
CA HIS A 133 -21.29 22.96 0.73
C HIS A 133 -21.26 24.36 0.13
N ASP A 134 -20.06 24.87 -0.12
CA ASP A 134 -19.87 26.13 -0.81
C ASP A 134 -18.79 25.97 -1.87
N VAL A 135 -19.17 26.40 -3.08
CA VAL A 135 -18.35 26.61 -4.27
C VAL A 135 -18.12 25.37 -5.16
N TYR A 136 -19.12 25.06 -5.98
CA TYR A 136 -19.07 25.41 -7.40
C TYR A 136 -20.49 25.74 -7.87
N GLY A 137 -20.78 27.03 -7.97
CA GLY A 137 -22.00 27.52 -8.61
C GLY A 137 -21.94 27.39 -10.13
N ALA A 138 -23.09 27.13 -10.74
CA ALA A 138 -23.40 27.51 -12.11
C ALA A 138 -24.93 27.74 -12.23
N PRO A 139 -25.36 28.65 -13.11
CA PRO A 139 -26.63 29.37 -13.01
C PRO A 139 -27.78 28.59 -13.64
N VAL A 140 -28.99 28.76 -13.12
CA VAL A 140 -30.22 28.43 -13.85
C VAL A 140 -31.16 29.63 -13.75
N GLY A 141 -31.59 30.11 -14.92
CA GLY A 141 -32.38 31.33 -15.09
C GLY A 141 -33.86 31.17 -14.81
#